data_AF-A0A838F007-F1
#
_entry.id   AF-A0A838F007-F1
#
_cell.length_a   1.000
_cell.length_b   1.000
_cell.length_c   1.000
_cell.angle_alpha   90.00
_cell.angle_beta   90.00
_cell.angle_gamma   90.00
#
_symmetry.space_group_name_H-M   'P 1'
#
loop_
_entity.id
_entity.type
_entity.pdbx_description
1 polymer ?
#
loop_
_entity_poly.entity_id
_entity_poly.type
_entity_poly.pdbx_seq_one_letter_code
_entity_poly.pdbx_strand_id
1 'polypeptide(L)'
;MKESLSSRKLLLYAVLLVAALTFIYPFIWMIGASLAPESEIGKMNLWPSHPSLGNFKSMMEKIPIGHSLINSLLVATVITALVITTGSMVGYALAKMRFQGRQFIFYVIVFTMSLPFQITLIPNYITMVNLHLVDTFLALILPFA
;
A
#
# COMPACT_ATOMS: atom_id res chain seq x y z
N MET A 1 -41.35 -11.04 9.92
CA MET A 1 -40.90 -12.20 10.73
C MET A 1 -39.47 -11.90 11.18
N LYS A 2 -39.26 -11.39 12.41
CA LYS A 2 -37.93 -11.07 12.94
C LYS A 2 -37.26 -12.38 13.32
N GLU A 3 -36.30 -12.86 12.54
CA GLU A 3 -35.45 -13.97 12.98
C GLU A 3 -34.73 -13.52 14.26
N SER A 4 -35.03 -14.18 15.38
CA SER A 4 -34.31 -13.93 16.63
C SER A 4 -32.84 -14.28 16.40
N LEU A 5 -31.95 -13.30 16.49
CA LEU A 5 -30.52 -13.50 16.38
C LEU A 5 -30.09 -14.51 17.45
N SER A 6 -29.63 -15.70 17.01
CA SER A 6 -29.04 -16.70 17.90
C SER A 6 -27.93 -16.06 18.75
N SER A 7 -27.86 -16.39 20.05
CA SER A 7 -26.89 -15.80 20.99
C SER A 7 -25.44 -15.87 20.49
N ARG A 8 -25.10 -16.89 19.71
CA ARG A 8 -23.79 -17.03 19.04
C ARG A 8 -23.54 -15.94 17.98
N LYS A 9 -24.55 -15.59 17.17
CA LYS A 9 -24.46 -14.51 16.18
C LYS A 9 -24.30 -13.16 16.89
N LEU A 10 -25.00 -12.97 18.01
CA LEU A 10 -24.90 -11.73 18.80
C LEU A 10 -23.48 -11.55 19.38
N LEU A 11 -22.89 -12.61 19.94
CA LEU A 11 -21.50 -12.61 20.40
C LEU A 11 -20.51 -12.36 19.26
N LEU A 12 -20.69 -13.01 18.11
CA LEU A 12 -19.84 -12.78 16.93
C LEU A 12 -19.90 -11.32 16.47
N TYR A 13 -21.09 -10.72 16.40
CA TYR A 13 -21.25 -9.32 16.03
C TYR A 13 -20.65 -8.37 17.07
N ALA A 14 -20.76 -8.66 18.36
CA ALA A 14 -20.12 -7.88 19.40
C ALA A 14 -18.59 -7.89 19.26
N VAL A 15 -17.99 -9.07 19.03
CA VAL A 15 -16.53 -9.21 18.82
C VAL A 15 -16.10 -8.48 17.55
N LEU A 16 -16.82 -8.65 16.44
CA LEU A 16 -16.52 -7.97 15.18
C LEU A 16 -16.64 -6.45 15.30
N LEU A 17 -17.62 -5.96 16.08
CA LEU A 17 -17.80 -4.53 16.32
C LEU A 17 -16.65 -3.95 17.14
N VAL A 18 -16.22 -4.63 18.21
CA VAL A 18 -15.04 -4.21 19.00
C VAL A 18 -13.77 -4.21 18.14
N ALA A 19 -13.57 -5.25 17.32
CA ALA A 19 -12.45 -5.31 16.39
C ALA A 19 -12.49 -4.15 15.39
N ALA A 20 -13.64 -3.91 14.75
CA ALA A 20 -13.83 -2.81 13.81
C ALA A 20 -13.55 -1.44 14.44
N LEU A 21 -14.04 -1.20 15.67
CA LEU A 21 -13.79 0.03 16.41
C LEU A 21 -12.29 0.21 16.74
N THR A 22 -11.59 -0.87 17.05
CA THR A 22 -10.15 -0.84 17.31
C THR A 22 -9.37 -0.48 16.04
N PHE A 23 -9.74 -1.04 14.90
CA PHE A 23 -9.10 -0.75 13.61
C PHE A 23 -9.41 0.66 13.08
N ILE A 24 -10.62 1.18 13.31
CA ILE A 24 -11.02 2.51 12.82
C ILE A 24 -10.50 3.65 13.69
N TYR A 25 -10.24 3.38 14.97
CA TYR A 25 -9.74 4.36 15.94
C TYR A 25 -8.56 5.22 15.44
N PRO A 26 -7.44 4.64 14.93
CA PRO A 26 -6.32 5.44 14.44
C PRO A 26 -6.70 6.36 13.26
N PHE A 27 -7.67 5.96 12.43
CA PHE A 27 -8.15 6.81 11.33
C PHE A 27 -9.00 7.97 11.83
N ILE A 28 -9.85 7.73 12.83
CA ILE A 28 -10.61 8.80 13.50
C ILE A 28 -9.65 9.82 14.10
N TRP A 29 -8.63 9.33 14.81
CA TRP A 29 -7.60 10.19 15.39
C TRP A 29 -6.82 10.96 14.30
N MET A 30 -6.46 10.31 13.19
CA MET A 30 -5.75 10.95 12.08
C MET A 30 -6.55 12.11 11.47
N ILE A 31 -7.87 11.96 11.34
CA ILE A 31 -8.74 13.04 10.86
C ILE A 31 -8.72 14.23 11.84
N GLY A 32 -8.91 13.97 13.14
CA GLY A 32 -8.84 15.01 14.17
C GLY A 32 -7.50 15.74 14.18
N ALA A 33 -6.39 14.97 14.13
CA ALA A 33 -5.04 15.51 14.08
C ALA A 33 -4.79 16.34 12.81
N SER A 34 -5.30 15.92 11.64
CA SER A 34 -5.15 16.67 10.39
C SER A 34 -5.80 18.05 10.42
N LEU A 35 -6.82 18.24 11.26
CA LEU A 35 -7.56 19.49 11.43
C LEU A 35 -7.05 20.31 12.64
N ALA A 36 -6.13 19.76 13.43
CA ALA A 36 -5.64 20.36 14.65
C ALA A 36 -4.62 21.47 14.36
N PRO A 37 -4.65 22.58 15.12
CA PRO A 37 -3.56 23.56 15.06
C PRO A 37 -2.25 22.94 15.57
N GLU A 38 -1.11 23.44 15.08
CA GLU A 38 0.22 22.93 15.43
C GLU A 38 0.47 22.88 16.95
N SER A 39 -0.09 23.83 17.70
CA SER A 39 -0.01 23.90 19.17
C SER A 39 -0.76 22.80 19.93
N GLU A 40 -1.60 22.02 19.24
CA GLU A 40 -2.33 20.88 19.79
C GLU A 40 -1.73 19.54 19.36
N ILE A 41 -0.73 19.54 18.46
CA ILE A 41 -0.03 18.33 18.01
C ILE A 41 0.79 17.77 19.19
N GLY A 42 0.46 16.55 19.62
CA GLY A 42 1.07 15.89 20.78
C GLY A 42 0.15 15.81 22.02
N LYS A 43 -0.98 16.53 22.02
CA LYS A 43 -2.05 16.30 22.99
C LYS A 43 -2.88 15.09 22.54
N MET A 44 -3.20 14.18 23.46
CA MET A 44 -3.96 12.96 23.16
C MET A 44 -5.48 13.24 23.08
N ASN A 45 -5.85 14.32 22.38
CA ASN A 45 -7.23 14.69 22.13
C ASN A 45 -7.72 14.04 20.84
N LEU A 46 -8.95 13.50 20.85
CA LEU A 46 -9.57 12.93 19.66
C LEU A 46 -10.07 13.99 18.67
N TRP A 47 -10.44 15.16 19.16
CA TRP A 47 -10.94 16.26 18.36
C TRP A 47 -10.24 17.57 18.76
N PRO A 48 -9.83 18.41 17.79
CA PRO A 48 -9.14 19.65 18.09
C PRO A 48 -10.11 20.70 18.64
N SER A 49 -9.57 21.62 19.44
CA SER A 49 -10.36 22.70 20.03
C SER A 49 -10.84 23.70 18.96
N HIS A 50 -10.00 23.92 17.95
CA HIS A 50 -10.29 24.77 16.80
C HIS A 50 -9.98 24.03 15.49
N PRO A 51 -10.93 23.23 14.96
CA PRO A 51 -10.77 22.55 13.68
C PRO A 51 -10.51 23.56 12.55
N SER A 52 -9.48 23.34 11.76
CA SER A 52 -9.12 24.23 10.64
C SER A 52 -8.60 23.44 9.44
N LEU A 53 -8.88 23.95 8.25
CA LEU A 53 -8.29 23.45 6.99
C LEU A 53 -6.92 24.09 6.69
N GLY A 54 -6.38 24.89 7.61
CA GLY A 54 -5.10 25.57 7.46
C GLY A 54 -3.95 24.63 7.12
N ASN A 55 -3.90 23.45 7.74
CA ASN A 55 -2.87 22.45 7.46
C ASN A 55 -2.88 21.98 6.00
N PHE A 56 -4.07 21.74 5.44
CA PHE A 56 -4.22 21.36 4.03
C PHE A 56 -3.78 22.50 3.10
N LYS A 57 -4.21 23.73 3.38
CA LYS A 57 -3.80 24.90 2.58
C LYS A 57 -2.28 25.09 2.62
N SER A 58 -1.68 25.07 3.80
CA SER A 58 -0.23 25.20 3.98
C SER A 58 0.53 24.05 3.32
N MET A 59 0.02 22.82 3.35
CA MET A 59 0.61 21.68 2.65
C MET A 59 0.61 21.89 1.13
N MET A 60 -0.53 22.33 0.57
CA MET A 60 -0.65 22.56 -0.87
C MET A 60 0.21 23.74 -1.36
N GLU A 61 0.46 24.73 -0.51
CA GLU A 61 1.36 25.86 -0.82
C GLU A 61 2.85 25.48 -0.71
N LYS A 62 3.21 24.61 0.25
CA LYS A 62 4.61 24.23 0.51
C LYS A 62 5.12 23.10 -0.37
N ILE A 63 4.24 22.20 -0.81
CA ILE A 63 4.62 20.97 -1.51
C ILE A 63 3.71 20.81 -2.74
N PRO A 64 4.25 20.44 -3.92
CA PRO A 64 3.47 20.18 -5.12
C PRO A 64 2.74 18.83 -5.02
N ILE A 65 1.87 18.67 -4.01
CA ILE A 65 1.20 17.40 -3.69
C ILE A 65 0.41 16.82 -4.86
N GLY A 66 -0.19 17.68 -5.69
CA GLY A 66 -0.91 17.27 -6.90
C GLY A 66 -0.01 16.56 -7.90
N HIS A 67 1.19 17.09 -8.14
CA HIS A 67 2.18 16.43 -9.00
C HIS A 67 2.66 15.12 -8.40
N SER A 68 2.94 15.08 -7.08
CA SER A 68 3.33 13.84 -6.40
C SER A 68 2.25 12.76 -6.49
N LEU A 69 0.97 13.13 -6.39
CA LEU A 69 -0.16 12.20 -6.56
C LEU A 69 -0.26 11.68 -7.99
N ILE A 70 -0.13 12.54 -9.00
CA ILE A 70 -0.17 12.12 -10.41
C ILE A 70 1.01 11.19 -10.72
N ASN A 71 2.22 11.52 -10.26
CA ASN A 71 3.40 10.67 -10.41
C ASN A 71 3.18 9.29 -9.77
N SER A 72 2.64 9.26 -8.55
CA SER A 72 2.35 8.01 -7.83
C SER A 72 1.30 7.18 -8.55
N LEU A 73 0.23 7.82 -9.03
CA LEU A 73 -0.84 7.15 -9.77
C LEU A 73 -0.31 6.56 -11.08
N LEU A 74 0.50 7.32 -11.83
CA LEU A 74 1.12 6.86 -13.06
C LEU A 74 2.01 5.64 -12.82
N VAL A 75 2.95 5.75 -11.87
CA VAL A 75 3.89 4.67 -11.55
C VAL A 75 3.14 3.42 -11.07
N ALA A 76 2.20 3.57 -10.13
CA ALA A 76 1.41 2.46 -9.61
C ALA A 76 0.58 1.76 -10.70
N THR A 77 -0.04 2.54 -11.60
CA THR A 77 -0.84 1.99 -12.70
C THR A 77 0.02 1.21 -13.69
N VAL A 78 1.17 1.77 -14.08
CA VAL A 78 2.09 1.11 -15.02
C VAL A 78 2.66 -0.17 -14.44
N ILE A 79 3.13 -0.15 -13.19
CA ILE A 79 3.62 -1.36 -12.50
C ILE A 79 2.50 -2.41 -12.43
N THR A 80 1.31 -2.01 -12.00
CA THR A 80 0.17 -2.95 -11.87
C THR A 80 -0.16 -3.60 -13.21
N ALA A 81 -0.18 -2.82 -14.30
CA ALA A 81 -0.43 -3.36 -15.64
C ALA A 81 0.66 -4.36 -16.05
N LEU A 82 1.94 -4.01 -15.87
CA LEU A 82 3.06 -4.89 -16.21
C LEU A 82 3.02 -6.19 -15.40
N VAL A 83 2.85 -6.11 -14.07
CA VAL A 83 2.79 -7.27 -13.17
C VAL A 83 1.60 -8.17 -13.49
N ILE A 84 0.43 -7.61 -13.78
CA ILE A 84 -0.73 -8.42 -14.17
C ILE A 84 -0.47 -9.12 -15.50
N THR A 85 0.09 -8.42 -16.49
CA THR A 85 0.38 -9.00 -17.80
C THR A 85 1.43 -10.10 -17.69
N THR A 86 2.59 -9.84 -17.09
CA THR A 86 3.68 -10.82 -16.93
C THR A 86 3.27 -11.96 -16.00
N GLY A 87 2.67 -11.64 -14.85
CA GLY A 87 2.21 -12.60 -13.85
C GLY A 87 1.12 -13.53 -14.36
N SER A 88 0.16 -13.02 -15.15
CA SER A 88 -0.88 -13.86 -15.74
C SER A 88 -0.32 -14.81 -16.81
N MET A 89 0.64 -14.35 -17.63
CA MET A 89 1.34 -15.21 -18.60
C MET A 89 2.10 -16.34 -17.91
N VAL A 90 2.93 -16.02 -16.91
CA VAL A 90 3.71 -17.01 -16.15
C VAL A 90 2.78 -17.94 -15.38
N GLY A 91 1.77 -17.41 -14.72
CA GLY A 91 0.77 -18.18 -13.97
C GLY A 91 0.01 -19.16 -14.86
N TYR A 92 -0.40 -18.73 -16.06
CA TYR A 92 -1.04 -19.61 -17.03
C TYR A 92 -0.10 -20.73 -17.51
N ALA A 93 1.15 -20.38 -17.86
CA ALA A 93 2.14 -21.36 -18.29
C ALA A 93 2.41 -22.43 -17.22
N LEU A 94 2.58 -22.03 -15.96
CA LEU A 94 2.84 -22.97 -14.86
C LEU A 94 1.59 -23.80 -14.50
N ALA A 95 0.39 -23.24 -14.59
CA ALA A 95 -0.84 -23.92 -14.20
C ALA A 95 -1.39 -24.88 -15.28
N LYS A 96 -1.29 -24.50 -16.57
CA LYS A 96 -1.94 -25.22 -17.67
C LYS A 96 -0.97 -25.93 -18.61
N MET A 97 0.23 -25.39 -18.83
CA MET A 97 1.18 -26.01 -19.76
C MET A 97 2.02 -27.09 -19.06
N ARG A 98 2.41 -28.11 -19.82
CA ARG A 98 3.33 -29.17 -19.38
C ARG A 98 4.61 -29.06 -20.19
N PHE A 99 5.69 -28.63 -19.54
CA PHE A 99 7.00 -28.49 -20.15
C PHE A 99 8.11 -28.90 -19.16
N GLN A 100 9.26 -29.27 -19.68
CA GLN A 100 10.42 -29.69 -18.87
C GLN A 100 10.99 -28.48 -18.12
N GLY A 101 11.27 -28.63 -16.82
CA GLY A 101 11.79 -27.54 -15.96
C GLY A 101 10.72 -26.71 -15.22
N ARG A 102 9.43 -26.99 -15.43
CA ARG A 102 8.32 -26.26 -14.78
C ARG A 102 8.42 -26.18 -13.25
N GLN A 103 8.76 -27.29 -12.59
CA GLN A 103 8.89 -27.31 -11.13
C GLN A 103 10.09 -26.50 -10.64
N PHE A 104 11.20 -26.53 -11.38
CA PHE A 104 12.37 -25.72 -11.05
C PHE A 104 12.04 -24.22 -11.10
N ILE A 105 11.39 -23.76 -12.18
CA ILE A 105 10.95 -22.36 -12.30
C ILE A 105 10.00 -21.98 -11.15
N PHE A 106 9.04 -22.85 -10.82
CA PHE A 106 8.13 -22.61 -9.71
C PHE A 106 8.88 -22.43 -8.37
N TYR A 107 9.84 -23.30 -8.07
CA TYR A 107 10.63 -23.18 -6.85
C TYR A 107 11.52 -21.95 -6.83
N VAL A 108 12.11 -21.55 -7.96
CA VAL A 108 12.89 -20.31 -8.07
C VAL A 108 12.00 -19.10 -7.76
N ILE A 109 10.79 -19.04 -8.31
CA ILE A 109 9.85 -17.94 -8.03
C ILE A 109 9.47 -17.89 -6.54
N VAL A 110 9.13 -19.03 -5.94
CA VAL A 110 8.79 -19.07 -4.50
C VAL A 110 9.99 -18.67 -3.63
N PHE A 111 11.19 -19.10 -4.01
CA PHE A 111 12.43 -18.72 -3.33
C PHE A 111 12.68 -17.21 -3.40
N THR A 112 12.53 -16.59 -4.57
CA THR A 112 12.73 -15.13 -4.70
C THR A 112 11.66 -14.34 -3.95
N MET A 113 10.42 -14.81 -3.87
CA MET A 113 9.35 -14.19 -3.05
C MET A 113 9.63 -14.28 -1.55
N SER A 114 10.45 -15.23 -1.10
CA SER A 114 10.85 -15.38 0.30
C SER A 114 11.95 -14.41 0.72
N LEU A 115 12.63 -13.77 -0.24
CA LEU A 115 13.69 -12.81 0.02
C LEU A 115 13.10 -11.51 0.61
N PRO A 116 13.67 -10.97 1.70
CA PRO A 116 13.19 -9.71 2.26
C PRO A 116 13.53 -8.54 1.32
N PHE A 117 12.62 -7.59 1.20
CA PHE A 117 12.80 -6.43 0.30
C PHE A 117 14.09 -5.63 0.59
N GLN A 118 14.53 -5.61 1.85
CA GLN A 118 15.71 -4.86 2.27
C GLN A 118 17.00 -5.34 1.61
N ILE A 119 17.13 -6.63 1.28
CA ILE A 119 18.34 -7.16 0.65
C ILE A 119 18.41 -6.87 -0.86
N THR A 120 17.28 -6.63 -1.51
CA THR A 120 17.22 -6.33 -2.95
C THR A 120 17.31 -4.83 -3.23
N LEU A 121 17.07 -3.98 -2.23
CA LEU A 121 17.06 -2.52 -2.38
C LEU A 121 18.38 -1.95 -2.91
N ILE A 122 19.52 -2.27 -2.27
CA ILE A 122 20.83 -1.73 -2.68
C ILE A 122 21.23 -2.25 -4.08
N PRO A 123 21.17 -3.57 -4.36
CA PRO A 123 21.46 -4.08 -5.71
C PRO A 123 20.59 -3.45 -6.80
N ASN A 124 19.29 -3.29 -6.56
CA ASN A 124 18.39 -2.65 -7.52
C ASN A 124 18.77 -1.19 -7.76
N TYR A 125 19.11 -0.44 -6.71
CA TYR A 125 19.57 0.94 -6.84
C TYR A 125 20.86 1.03 -7.68
N ILE A 126 21.88 0.21 -7.36
CA ILE A 126 23.13 0.17 -8.12
C ILE A 126 22.87 -0.20 -9.59
N THR A 127 21.94 -1.12 -9.85
CA THR A 127 21.56 -1.48 -11.22
C THR A 127 20.98 -0.29 -11.97
N MET A 128 20.08 0.49 -11.35
CA MET A 128 19.53 1.70 -11.97
C MET A 128 20.58 2.81 -12.18
N VAL A 129 21.56 2.94 -11.27
CA VAL A 129 22.72 3.83 -11.44
C VAL A 129 23.53 3.41 -12.67
N ASN A 130 23.88 2.14 -12.78
CA ASN A 130 24.67 1.61 -13.89
C ASN A 130 23.92 1.74 -15.24
N LEU A 131 22.60 1.64 -15.22
CA LEU A 131 21.75 1.86 -16.39
C LEU A 131 21.51 3.35 -16.70
N HIS A 132 22.02 4.27 -15.87
CA HIS A 132 21.80 5.71 -15.99
C HIS A 132 20.30 6.10 -15.97
N LEU A 133 19.48 5.31 -15.27
CA LEU A 133 18.04 5.52 -15.15
C LEU A 133 17.65 6.22 -13.84
N VAL A 134 18.62 6.59 -13.01
CA VAL A 134 18.38 7.31 -11.76
C VAL A 134 17.66 8.63 -12.01
N ASP A 135 16.83 9.03 -11.04
CA ASP A 135 15.99 10.23 -11.11
C ASP A 135 14.93 10.19 -12.24
N THR A 136 14.50 8.99 -12.65
CA THR A 136 13.43 8.79 -13.63
C THR A 136 12.35 7.84 -13.11
N PHE A 137 11.16 7.88 -13.72
CA PHE A 137 10.11 6.90 -13.43
C PHE A 137 10.53 5.46 -13.75
N LEU A 138 11.46 5.24 -14.68
CA LEU A 138 11.94 3.90 -15.02
C LEU A 138 12.69 3.26 -13.86
N ALA A 139 13.45 4.03 -13.08
CA ALA A 139 14.10 3.54 -11.87
C ALA A 139 13.10 3.14 -10.77
N LEU A 140 11.87 3.66 -10.81
CA LEU A 140 10.78 3.27 -9.91
C LEU A 140 9.94 2.12 -10.46
N ILE A 141 9.87 1.95 -11.77
CA ILE A 141 9.02 0.94 -12.42
C ILE A 141 9.77 -0.38 -12.58
N LEU A 142 10.96 -0.38 -13.18
CA LEU A 142 11.66 -1.61 -13.58
C LEU A 142 11.99 -2.57 -12.44
N PRO A 143 12.42 -2.13 -11.24
CA PRO A 143 12.73 -3.06 -10.15
C PRO A 143 11.50 -3.77 -9.56
N PHE A 144 10.29 -3.27 -9.84
CA PHE A 144 9.04 -3.71 -9.22
C PHE A 144 8.02 -4.27 -10.21
N ALA A 145 8.31 -4.21 -11.51
CA ALA A 145 7.43 -4.64 -12.61
C ALA A 145 7.62 -6.12 -13.00
#